data_AF-A0AA43ZXJ2-F1
#
_entry.id   AF-A0AA43ZXJ2-F1
#
_cell.length_a   1.000
_cell.length_b   1.000
_cell.length_c   1.000
_cell.angle_alpha   90.00
_cell.angle_beta   90.00
_cell.angle_gamma   90.00
#
_symmetry.space_group_name_H-M   'P 1'
#
loop_
_entity.id
_entity.type
_entity.pdbx_description
1 polymer ?
#
loop_
_entity_poly.entity_id
_entity_poly.type
_entity_poly.pdbx_seq_one_letter_code
_entity_poly.pdbx_strand_id
1 'polypeptide(L)'
;MKPRTDLEKLKRISAIGGIAMAVVAVVLMASAAFMVCGMGMALIDPSAFEGVQVEGFDGLTQSQALALFAFAMLVFGAMSVTFWTLSRIMTAISREYSPFTQDNVVRLTRIAYVFLGVSAVLLVLGLVTSARLDSVVSTIIVFLVAAVGVYSMALIFRYGAALQKESDETL
;
A
#
# COMPACT_ATOMS: atom_id res chain seq x y z
N MET A 1 -22.70 31.46 -8.13
CA MET A 1 -22.64 30.17 -8.85
C MET A 1 -21.25 29.95 -9.43
N LYS A 2 -20.41 29.15 -8.75
CA LYS A 2 -19.07 28.71 -9.18
C LYS A 2 -18.90 27.17 -9.36
N PRO A 3 -19.98 26.34 -9.49
CA PRO A 3 -19.85 24.89 -9.35
C PRO A 3 -19.09 24.22 -10.51
N ARG A 4 -19.16 24.78 -11.72
CA ARG A 4 -18.58 24.15 -12.93
C ARG A 4 -17.05 24.13 -12.93
N THR A 5 -16.41 25.20 -12.44
CA THR A 5 -14.95 25.29 -12.36
C THR A 5 -14.33 24.38 -11.30
N ASP A 6 -15.07 24.08 -10.23
CA ASP A 6 -14.54 23.26 -9.14
C ASP A 6 -14.63 21.76 -9.47
N LEU A 7 -15.67 21.34 -10.21
CA LEU A 7 -15.80 19.98 -10.75
C LEU A 7 -14.71 19.66 -11.80
N GLU A 8 -14.39 20.61 -12.67
CA GLU A 8 -13.32 20.44 -13.66
C GLU A 8 -11.93 20.34 -13.00
N LYS A 9 -11.68 21.13 -11.95
CA LYS A 9 -10.47 21.02 -11.13
C LYS A 9 -10.38 19.66 -10.45
N LEU A 10 -11.47 19.20 -9.83
CA LEU A 10 -11.52 17.89 -9.19
C LEU A 10 -11.17 16.79 -10.19
N LYS A 11 -11.81 16.78 -11.37
CA LYS A 11 -11.51 15.81 -12.43
C LYS A 11 -10.04 15.82 -12.83
N ARG A 12 -9.45 17.00 -13.04
CA ARG A 12 -8.05 17.13 -13.45
C ARG A 12 -7.10 16.63 -12.35
N ILE A 13 -7.33 17.02 -11.10
CA ILE A 13 -6.52 16.59 -9.96
C ILE A 13 -6.61 15.08 -9.78
N SER A 14 -7.82 14.51 -9.82
CA SER A 14 -8.03 13.07 -9.67
C SER A 14 -7.46 12.26 -10.84
N ALA A 15 -7.53 12.77 -12.08
CA ALA A 15 -6.91 12.10 -13.22
C ALA A 15 -5.38 12.09 -13.13
N ILE A 16 -4.77 13.24 -12.82
CA ILE A 16 -3.30 13.36 -12.65
C ILE A 16 -2.85 12.52 -11.45
N GLY A 17 -3.56 12.61 -10.33
CA GLY A 17 -3.30 11.79 -9.15
C GLY A 17 -3.41 10.29 -9.45
N GLY A 18 -4.43 9.88 -10.20
CA GLY A 18 -4.59 8.48 -10.63
C GLY A 18 -3.39 7.96 -11.43
N ILE A 19 -2.90 8.75 -12.39
CA ILE A 19 -1.70 8.40 -13.19
C ILE A 19 -0.46 8.36 -12.29
N ALA A 20 -0.24 9.37 -11.46
CA ALA A 20 0.91 9.43 -10.56
C ALA A 20 0.96 8.21 -9.63
N MET A 21 -0.16 7.84 -9.01
CA MET A 21 -0.25 6.66 -8.15
C MET A 21 -0.01 5.36 -8.92
N ALA A 22 -0.47 5.26 -10.17
CA ALA A 22 -0.18 4.09 -11.02
C ALA A 22 1.31 3.98 -11.35
N VAL A 23 1.97 5.09 -11.68
CA VAL A 23 3.42 5.12 -11.94
C VAL A 23 4.19 4.66 -10.71
N VAL A 24 3.85 5.19 -9.53
CA VAL A 24 4.48 4.77 -8.26
C VAL A 24 4.27 3.28 -8.01
N ALA A 25 3.06 2.75 -8.24
CA ALA A 25 2.80 1.32 -8.10
C ALA A 25 3.66 0.47 -9.06
N VAL A 26 3.82 0.88 -10.32
CA VAL A 26 4.65 0.17 -11.30
C VAL A 26 6.13 0.19 -10.90
N VAL A 27 6.64 1.33 -10.42
CA VAL A 27 8.02 1.43 -9.93
C VAL A 27 8.23 0.49 -8.75
N LEU A 28 7.32 0.47 -7.77
CA LEU A 28 7.42 -0.43 -6.62
C LEU A 28 7.36 -1.91 -7.01
N MET A 29 6.53 -2.28 -7.99
CA MET A 29 6.49 -3.64 -8.53
C MET A 29 7.79 -4.02 -9.23
N ALA A 30 8.37 -3.10 -10.02
CA ALA A 30 9.65 -3.32 -10.68
C ALA A 30 10.78 -3.47 -9.66
N SER A 31 10.80 -2.66 -8.59
CA SER A 31 11.74 -2.80 -7.49
C SER A 31 11.59 -4.14 -6.75
N ALA A 32 10.36 -4.58 -6.48
CA ALA A 32 10.10 -5.89 -5.88
C ALA A 32 10.59 -7.03 -6.79
N ALA A 33 10.32 -6.96 -8.10
CA ALA A 33 10.81 -7.95 -9.06
C ALA A 33 12.34 -7.99 -9.13
N PHE A 34 12.99 -6.83 -9.09
CA PHE A 34 14.45 -6.74 -9.01
C PHE A 34 15.00 -7.40 -7.73
N MET A 35 14.35 -7.19 -6.58
CA MET A 35 14.72 -7.86 -5.33
C MET A 35 14.57 -9.38 -5.40
N VAL A 36 13.50 -9.89 -6.04
CA VAL A 36 13.30 -11.33 -6.27
C VAL A 36 14.45 -11.91 -7.10
N CYS A 37 14.84 -11.23 -8.19
CA CYS A 37 15.97 -11.66 -9.00
C CYS A 37 17.28 -11.67 -8.20
N GLY A 38 17.52 -10.64 -7.39
CA GLY A 38 18.67 -10.58 -6.48
C GLY A 38 18.70 -11.76 -5.51
N MET A 39 17.56 -12.06 -4.86
CA MET A 39 17.44 -13.21 -3.96
C MET A 39 17.63 -14.55 -4.70
N GLY A 40 17.14 -14.69 -5.93
CA GLY A 40 17.36 -15.87 -6.76
C GLY A 40 18.84 -16.10 -7.08
N MET A 41 19.57 -15.04 -7.42
CA MET A 41 21.02 -15.12 -7.64
C MET A 41 21.75 -15.54 -6.36
N ALA A 42 21.35 -15.01 -5.19
CA ALA A 42 21.98 -15.35 -3.91
C ALA A 42 21.81 -16.82 -3.53
N LEU A 43 20.72 -17.45 -3.97
CA LEU A 43 20.45 -18.86 -3.73
C LEU A 43 21.23 -19.79 -4.67
N ILE A 44 21.54 -19.32 -5.89
CA ILE A 44 22.27 -20.10 -6.91
C ILE A 44 23.78 -20.00 -6.67
N ASP A 45 24.27 -18.78 -6.42
CA ASP A 45 25.67 -18.50 -6.16
C ASP A 45 25.80 -17.52 -4.98
N PRO A 46 26.03 -18.03 -3.76
CA PRO A 46 26.20 -17.19 -2.57
C PRO A 46 27.38 -16.22 -2.67
N SER A 47 28.40 -16.53 -3.49
CA SER A 47 29.57 -15.67 -3.69
C SER A 47 29.27 -14.45 -4.56
N ALA A 48 28.16 -14.44 -5.30
CA ALA A 48 27.70 -13.28 -6.07
C ALA A 48 27.38 -12.04 -5.20
N PHE A 49 27.27 -12.23 -3.87
CA PHE A 49 27.04 -11.18 -2.90
C PHE A 49 28.24 -10.95 -1.96
N GLU A 50 29.33 -11.71 -2.09
CA GLU A 50 30.60 -11.48 -1.38
C GLU A 50 31.24 -10.18 -1.91
N GLY A 51 30.81 -9.04 -1.37
CA GLY A 51 31.28 -7.71 -1.78
C GLY A 51 30.20 -6.64 -1.81
N VAL A 52 28.92 -7.03 -1.75
CA VAL A 52 27.81 -6.09 -1.58
C VAL A 52 27.72 -5.70 -0.11
N GLN A 53 28.53 -4.72 0.30
CA GLN A 53 28.38 -4.08 1.61
C GLN A 53 27.18 -3.15 1.56
N VAL A 54 26.07 -3.58 2.15
CA VAL A 54 24.94 -2.69 2.43
C VAL A 54 25.20 -2.08 3.79
N GLU A 55 25.41 -0.76 3.85
CA GLU A 55 25.56 -0.05 5.12
C GLU A 55 24.41 -0.41 6.07
N GLY A 56 24.75 -0.88 7.27
CA GLY A 56 23.77 -1.33 8.27
C GLY A 56 23.42 -2.82 8.25
N PHE A 57 23.99 -3.61 7.33
CA PHE A 57 23.82 -5.08 7.27
C PHE A 57 25.06 -5.87 7.72
N ASP A 58 26.13 -5.19 8.13
CA ASP A 58 27.35 -5.84 8.62
C ASP A 58 27.06 -6.71 9.86
N GLY A 59 27.45 -7.98 9.80
CA GLY A 59 27.28 -8.95 10.89
C GLY A 59 25.94 -9.70 10.92
N LEU A 60 25.08 -9.55 9.90
CA LEU A 60 23.87 -10.37 9.78
C LEU A 60 24.20 -11.79 9.32
N THR A 61 23.56 -12.78 9.94
CA THR A 61 23.59 -14.16 9.45
C THR A 61 22.83 -14.27 8.12
N GLN A 62 23.22 -15.22 7.26
CA GLN A 62 22.55 -15.46 5.96
C GLN A 62 21.03 -15.64 6.11
N SER A 63 20.58 -16.33 7.17
CA SER A 63 19.16 -16.50 7.49
C SER A 63 18.45 -15.19 7.84
N GLN A 64 19.12 -14.28 8.55
CA GLN A 64 18.55 -12.97 8.89
C GLN A 64 18.50 -12.05 7.66
N ALA A 65 19.52 -12.10 6.79
CA ALA A 65 19.51 -11.38 5.53
C ALA A 65 18.35 -11.84 4.62
N LEU A 66 18.15 -13.16 4.49
CA LEU A 66 17.03 -13.72 3.72
C LEU A 66 15.66 -13.28 4.29
N ALA A 67 15.52 -13.29 5.62
CA ALA A 67 14.29 -12.85 6.29
C ALA A 67 14.00 -11.35 6.05
N LEU A 68 15.02 -10.50 6.07
CA LEU A 68 14.88 -9.06 5.77
C LEU A 68 14.53 -8.81 4.31
N PHE A 69 15.12 -9.55 3.37
CA PHE A 69 14.74 -9.49 1.96
C PHE A 69 13.28 -9.91 1.73
N ALA A 70 12.87 -11.03 2.33
CA ALA A 70 11.48 -11.50 2.27
C ALA A 70 10.51 -10.45 2.84
N PHE A 71 10.89 -9.81 3.95
CA PHE A 71 10.12 -8.74 4.55
C PHE A 71 10.03 -7.50 3.64
N ALA A 72 11.14 -7.06 3.05
CA ALA A 72 11.16 -5.94 2.12
C ALA A 72 10.26 -6.20 0.90
N MET A 73 10.30 -7.41 0.32
CA MET A 73 9.42 -7.80 -0.78
C MET A 73 7.94 -7.70 -0.40
N LEU A 74 7.58 -8.13 0.81
CA LEU A 74 6.21 -8.04 1.30
C LEU A 74 5.75 -6.58 1.45
N VAL A 75 6.60 -5.71 2.00
CA VAL A 75 6.30 -4.28 2.14
C VAL A 75 6.14 -3.62 0.78
N PHE A 76 7.06 -3.83 -0.15
CA PHE A 76 6.98 -3.28 -1.50
C PHE A 76 5.76 -3.79 -2.26
N GLY A 77 5.42 -5.08 -2.12
CA GLY A 77 4.20 -5.67 -2.67
C GLY A 77 2.93 -5.03 -2.10
N ALA A 78 2.84 -4.90 -0.77
CA ALA A 78 1.72 -4.26 -0.10
C ALA A 78 1.55 -2.79 -0.51
N MET A 79 2.66 -2.04 -0.60
CA MET A 79 2.64 -0.66 -1.08
C MET A 79 2.20 -0.59 -2.55
N SER A 80 2.71 -1.47 -3.42
CA SER A 80 2.29 -1.54 -4.82
C SER A 80 0.79 -1.74 -4.96
N VAL A 81 0.21 -2.71 -4.22
CA VAL A 81 -1.24 -2.96 -4.20
C VAL A 81 -2.00 -1.74 -3.70
N THR A 82 -1.49 -1.06 -2.68
CA THR A 82 -2.10 0.15 -2.12
C THR A 82 -2.14 1.28 -3.14
N PHE A 83 -0.99 1.64 -3.73
CA PHE A 83 -0.88 2.70 -4.72
C PHE A 83 -1.69 2.40 -6.00
N TRP A 84 -1.70 1.14 -6.44
CA TRP A 84 -2.55 0.72 -7.55
C TRP A 84 -4.05 0.88 -7.25
N THR A 85 -4.45 0.53 -6.02
CA THR A 85 -5.84 0.66 -5.59
C THR A 85 -6.25 2.13 -5.45
N LEU A 86 -5.37 2.98 -4.93
CA LEU A 86 -5.56 4.43 -4.88
C LEU A 86 -5.67 5.04 -6.29
N SER A 87 -4.85 4.58 -7.25
CA SER A 87 -4.96 4.97 -8.65
C SER A 87 -6.36 4.69 -9.21
N ARG A 88 -6.92 3.51 -8.91
CA ARG A 88 -8.28 3.14 -9.32
C ARG A 88 -9.35 4.02 -8.69
N ILE A 89 -9.22 4.34 -7.39
CA ILE A 89 -10.14 5.27 -6.69
C ILE A 89 -10.10 6.65 -7.37
N MET A 90 -8.91 7.20 -7.57
CA MET A 90 -8.73 8.52 -8.20
C MET A 90 -9.26 8.54 -9.65
N THR A 91 -9.02 7.48 -10.41
CA THR A 91 -9.57 7.34 -11.77
C THR A 91 -11.09 7.28 -11.75
N ALA A 92 -11.69 6.55 -10.81
CA ALA A 92 -13.15 6.50 -10.65
C ALA A 92 -13.74 7.87 -10.29
N ILE A 93 -13.14 8.59 -9.33
CA ILE A 93 -13.54 9.96 -8.98
C ILE A 93 -13.52 10.87 -10.22
N SER A 94 -12.51 10.74 -11.08
CA SER A 94 -12.40 11.56 -12.29
C SER A 94 -13.49 11.28 -13.33
N ARG A 95 -14.12 10.08 -13.29
CA ARG A 95 -15.16 9.64 -14.22
C ARG A 95 -16.56 9.88 -13.66
N GLU A 96 -16.77 9.53 -12.41
CA GLU A 96 -18.06 9.54 -11.72
C GLU A 96 -18.35 10.88 -11.02
N TYR A 97 -17.37 11.79 -10.98
CA TYR A 97 -17.43 13.07 -10.26
C TYR A 97 -17.76 12.93 -8.76
N SER A 98 -17.61 11.73 -8.21
CA SER A 98 -17.87 11.45 -6.81
C SER A 98 -16.90 10.40 -6.24
N PRO A 99 -16.44 10.58 -4.99
CA PRO A 99 -15.71 9.54 -4.27
C PRO A 99 -16.64 8.47 -3.69
N PHE A 100 -17.94 8.74 -3.55
CA PHE A 100 -18.88 7.96 -2.76
C PHE A 100 -19.57 6.85 -3.56
N THR A 101 -18.79 5.88 -4.01
CA THR A 101 -19.32 4.69 -4.70
C THR A 101 -19.00 3.41 -3.96
N GLN A 102 -19.87 2.40 -4.10
CA GLN A 102 -19.67 1.09 -3.46
C GLN A 102 -18.35 0.45 -3.89
N ASP A 103 -17.95 0.64 -5.14
CA ASP A 103 -16.64 0.26 -5.66
C ASP A 103 -15.48 0.87 -4.87
N ASN A 104 -15.54 2.17 -4.58
CA ASN A 104 -14.50 2.85 -3.81
C ASN A 104 -14.49 2.41 -2.33
N VAL A 105 -15.65 2.07 -1.76
CA VAL A 105 -15.73 1.46 -0.41
C VAL A 105 -14.98 0.13 -0.37
N VAL A 106 -15.23 -0.76 -1.34
CA VAL A 106 -14.54 -2.05 -1.43
C VAL A 106 -13.03 -1.86 -1.60
N ARG A 107 -12.62 -0.89 -2.44
CA ARG A 107 -11.20 -0.56 -2.66
C ARG A 107 -10.51 -0.05 -1.39
N LEU A 108 -11.12 0.89 -0.66
CA LEU A 108 -10.59 1.38 0.63
C LEU A 108 -10.53 0.27 1.68
N THR A 109 -11.58 -0.55 1.76
CA THR A 109 -11.62 -1.71 2.67
C THR A 109 -10.47 -2.68 2.38
N ARG A 110 -10.17 -2.93 1.10
CA ARG A 110 -9.03 -3.74 0.69
C ARG A 110 -7.70 -3.14 1.14
N ILE A 111 -7.50 -1.83 1.00
CA ILE A 111 -6.28 -1.15 1.50
C ILE A 111 -6.14 -1.33 3.02
N ALA A 112 -7.23 -1.15 3.77
CA ALA A 112 -7.21 -1.36 5.22
C ALA A 112 -6.79 -2.80 5.59
N TYR A 113 -7.32 -3.80 4.88
CA TYR A 113 -6.91 -5.20 5.08
C TYR A 113 -5.47 -5.48 4.67
N VAL A 114 -4.95 -4.81 3.64
CA VAL A 114 -3.52 -4.90 3.29
C VAL A 114 -2.67 -4.41 4.47
N PHE A 115 -2.98 -3.25 5.04
CA PHE A 115 -2.24 -2.74 6.20
C PHE A 115 -2.37 -3.61 7.45
N LEU A 116 -3.55 -4.17 7.70
CA LEU A 116 -3.76 -5.13 8.79
C LEU A 116 -2.97 -6.44 8.57
N GLY A 117 -2.90 -6.92 7.33
CA GLY A 117 -2.10 -8.09 6.98
C GLY A 117 -0.61 -7.85 7.18
N VAL A 118 -0.10 -6.70 6.76
CA VAL A 118 1.31 -6.31 6.95
C VAL A 118 1.67 -6.24 8.44
N SER A 119 0.82 -5.67 9.29
CA SER A 119 1.08 -5.59 10.73
C SER A 119 1.10 -6.97 11.40
N ALA A 120 0.22 -7.89 10.97
CA ALA A 120 0.22 -9.27 11.45
C ALA A 120 1.51 -10.02 11.05
N VAL A 121 1.97 -9.86 9.81
CA VAL A 121 3.21 -10.50 9.35
C VAL A 121 4.43 -9.91 10.06
N LEU A 122 4.46 -8.60 10.28
CA LEU A 122 5.50 -7.93 11.06
C LEU A 122 5.61 -8.48 12.49
N LEU A 123 4.47 -8.74 13.13
CA LEU A 123 4.45 -9.32 14.48
C LEU A 123 5.10 -10.70 14.49
N VAL A 124 4.71 -11.59 13.57
CA VAL A 124 5.30 -12.93 13.44
C VAL A 124 6.80 -12.84 13.15
N LEU A 125 7.20 -11.96 12.23
CA LEU A 125 8.60 -11.81 11.85
C LEU A 125 9.46 -11.30 13.01
N GLY A 126 8.97 -10.32 13.79
CA GLY A 126 9.64 -9.83 14.99
C GLY A 126 9.86 -10.92 16.04
N LEU A 127 8.88 -11.81 16.23
CA LEU A 127 9.01 -12.95 17.15
C LEU A 127 10.05 -13.97 16.67
N VAL A 128 10.17 -14.19 15.35
CA VAL A 128 11.08 -15.18 14.76
C VAL A 128 12.52 -14.65 14.70
N THR A 129 12.73 -13.38 14.34
CA THR A 129 14.08 -12.85 14.10
C THR A 129 14.78 -12.34 15.35
N SER A 130 14.10 -12.29 16.50
CA SER A 130 14.58 -11.62 17.72
C SER A 130 15.05 -10.18 17.44
N ALA A 131 14.47 -9.54 16.43
CA ALA A 131 14.78 -8.16 16.08
C ALA A 131 14.45 -7.26 17.28
N ARG A 132 15.14 -6.10 17.38
CA ARG A 132 14.87 -5.11 18.42
C ARG A 132 13.37 -4.80 18.46
N LEU A 133 12.70 -5.28 19.51
CA LEU A 133 11.25 -5.27 19.63
C LEU A 133 10.69 -3.86 19.47
N ASP A 134 11.40 -2.84 19.95
CA ASP A 134 10.98 -1.44 19.88
C ASP A 134 10.80 -0.92 18.44
N SER A 135 11.70 -1.30 17.52
CA SER A 135 11.61 -0.90 16.10
C SER A 135 10.50 -1.63 15.36
N VAL A 136 10.23 -2.88 15.74
CA VAL A 136 9.16 -3.69 15.13
C VAL A 136 7.80 -3.24 15.63
N VAL A 137 7.65 -3.02 16.93
CA VAL A 137 6.40 -2.58 17.57
C VAL A 137 5.96 -1.21 17.05
N SER A 138 6.88 -0.25 16.97
CA SER A 138 6.58 1.08 16.40
C SER A 138 6.07 0.98 14.96
N THR A 139 6.70 0.15 14.13
CA THR A 139 6.26 -0.09 12.74
C THR A 139 4.88 -0.75 12.69
N ILE A 140 4.62 -1.76 13.53
CA ILE A 140 3.31 -2.42 13.65
C ILE A 140 2.22 -1.42 14.00
N ILE A 141 2.47 -0.54 14.98
CA ILE A 141 1.51 0.48 15.41
C ILE A 141 1.15 1.41 14.25
N VAL A 142 2.14 1.85 13.47
CA VAL A 142 1.91 2.71 12.28
C VAL A 142 0.95 2.02 11.29
N PHE A 143 1.20 0.74 10.97
CA PHE A 143 0.33 0.00 10.05
C PHE A 143 -1.07 -0.26 10.63
N LEU A 144 -1.19 -0.52 11.94
CA LEU A 144 -2.49 -0.67 12.59
C LEU A 144 -3.30 0.62 12.58
N VAL A 145 -2.67 1.76 12.93
CA VAL A 145 -3.31 3.07 12.87
C VAL A 145 -3.73 3.40 11.45
N ALA A 146 -2.88 3.13 10.45
CA ALA A 146 -3.23 3.30 9.05
C ALA A 146 -4.40 2.40 8.63
N ALA A 147 -4.43 1.13 9.04
CA ALA A 147 -5.53 0.21 8.75
C ALA A 147 -6.86 0.72 9.31
N VAL A 148 -6.87 1.14 10.58
CA VAL A 148 -8.08 1.68 11.25
C VAL A 148 -8.51 2.99 10.59
N GLY A 149 -7.57 3.89 10.29
CA GLY A 149 -7.85 5.17 9.64
C GLY A 149 -8.46 4.99 8.24
N VAL A 150 -7.88 4.11 7.43
CA VAL A 150 -8.39 3.82 6.08
C VAL A 150 -9.74 3.09 6.14
N TYR A 151 -9.92 2.16 7.08
CA TYR A 151 -11.20 1.49 7.27
C TYR A 151 -12.29 2.48 7.70
N SER A 152 -11.96 3.42 8.59
CA SER A 152 -12.88 4.50 8.99
C SER A 152 -13.26 5.37 7.79
N MET A 153 -12.32 5.68 6.90
CA MET A 153 -12.61 6.36 5.65
C MET A 153 -13.55 5.53 4.75
N ALA A 154 -13.36 4.21 4.68
CA ALA A 154 -14.26 3.31 3.95
C ALA A 154 -15.69 3.35 4.50
N LEU A 155 -15.86 3.43 5.83
CA LEU A 155 -17.18 3.57 6.48
C LEU A 155 -17.84 4.91 6.13
N ILE A 156 -17.08 6.01 6.15
CA ILE A 156 -17.57 7.33 5.73
C ILE A 156 -18.04 7.27 4.27
N PHE A 157 -17.26 6.63 3.40
CA PHE A 157 -17.62 6.51 1.99
C PHE A 157 -18.87 5.66 1.77
N ARG A 158 -19.03 4.59 2.57
CA ARG A 158 -20.22 3.73 2.53
C ARG A 158 -21.47 4.49 2.93
N TYR A 159 -21.37 5.29 3.98
CA TYR A 159 -22.47 6.15 4.40
C TYR A 159 -22.80 7.20 3.33
N GLY A 160 -21.79 7.86 2.76
CA GLY A 160 -21.98 8.82 1.67
C GLY A 160 -22.65 8.20 0.43
N ALA A 161 -22.26 6.97 0.06
CA ALA A 161 -22.85 6.25 -1.05
C ALA A 161 -24.33 5.87 -0.79
N ALA A 162 -24.68 5.52 0.45
CA ALA A 162 -26.06 5.25 0.84
C ALA A 162 -26.93 6.51 0.75
N LEU A 163 -26.45 7.65 1.25
CA LEU A 163 -27.15 8.94 1.16
C LEU A 163 -27.39 9.40 -0.27
N GLN A 164 -26.40 9.20 -1.17
CA GLN A 164 -26.58 9.51 -2.58
C GLN A 164 -27.70 8.68 -3.21
N LYS A 165 -27.73 7.38 -2.90
CA LYS A 165 -28.78 6.48 -3.39
C LYS A 165 -30.17 6.89 -2.89
N GLU A 166 -30.30 7.22 -1.61
CA GLU A 166 -31.57 7.70 -1.04
C GLU A 166 -32.03 9.03 -1.68
N SER A 167 -31.10 9.94 -1.96
CA SER A 167 -31.42 11.20 -2.65
C SER A 167 -31.87 10.99 -4.10
N ASP A 168 -31.31 10.00 -4.80
CA ASP A 168 -31.68 9.69 -6.18
C ASP A 168 -33.04 8.98 -6.27
N GLU A 169 -33.43 8.21 -5.24
CA GLU A 169 -34.72 7.50 -5.18
C GLU A 169 -35.89 8.39 -4.71
N THR A 170 -35.61 9.58 -4.17
CA THR A 170 -36.63 10.52 -3.63
C THR A 170 -36.93 11.71 -4.54
N LEU A 171 -36.28 11.81 -5.70
CA LEU A 171 -36.49 12.82 -6.74
C LEU A 171 -37.20 12.21 -7.97
#